data_AF-A0A5E4LXR2-F1
#
_entry.id   AF-A0A5E4LXR2-F1
#
_cell.length_a   1.000
_cell.length_b   1.000
_cell.length_c   1.000
_cell.angle_alpha   90.00
_cell.angle_beta   90.00
_cell.angle_gamma   90.00
#
_symmetry.space_group_name_H-M   'P 1'
#
loop_
_entity.id
_entity.type
_entity.pdbx_description
1 polymer ?
#
loop_
_entity_poly.entity_id
_entity_poly.type
_entity_poly.pdbx_seq_one_letter_code
_entity_poly.pdbx_strand_id
1 'polypeptide(L)'
;MHMLNEKYPNDPAMVNNSQITNEYLSYLISIGPCQPLPSNMPGKMFPKRKQNNIVRSFNDSYYYKILPDKSTVRRTWVSYSPSIDRVFCITCKLFGTTKGKRNTLSRKGTNDWQYISTRLNEHESSIDH
;
A
#
# COMPACT_ATOMS: atom_id res chain seq x y z
N MET A 1 -18.10 -6.95 -2.90
CA MET A 1 -17.43 -5.76 -2.34
C MET A 1 -17.57 -5.68 -0.81
N HIS A 2 -18.75 -5.92 -0.23
CA HIS A 2 -18.96 -5.93 1.23
C HIS A 2 -18.04 -6.88 2.04
N MET A 3 -17.81 -8.12 1.57
CA MET A 3 -17.02 -9.12 2.33
C MET A 3 -15.51 -8.83 2.46
N LEU A 4 -14.94 -7.97 1.60
CA LEU A 4 -13.52 -7.61 1.72
C LEU A 4 -13.30 -6.48 2.74
N ASN A 5 -14.31 -5.65 2.96
CA ASN A 5 -14.23 -4.48 3.83
C ASN A 5 -14.18 -4.86 5.32
N GLU A 6 -14.87 -5.94 5.70
CA GLU A 6 -14.83 -6.47 7.07
C GLU A 6 -13.50 -7.17 7.38
N LYS A 7 -12.87 -7.75 6.36
CA LYS A 7 -11.62 -8.51 6.51
C LYS A 7 -10.38 -7.62 6.63
N TYR A 8 -10.42 -6.44 6.03
CA TYR A 8 -9.29 -5.50 5.98
C TYR A 8 -9.72 -4.11 6.46
N PRO A 9 -9.91 -3.92 7.77
CA PRO A 9 -10.31 -2.61 8.32
C PRO A 9 -9.28 -1.50 8.09
N ASN A 10 -8.03 -1.87 7.79
CA ASN A 10 -6.95 -0.95 7.38
C ASN A 10 -6.77 -0.81 5.86
N ASP A 11 -7.75 -1.23 5.03
CA ASP A 11 -7.65 -1.04 3.58
C ASP A 11 -7.45 0.46 3.24
N PRO A 12 -6.30 0.85 2.66
CA PRO A 12 -5.96 2.25 2.43
C PRO A 12 -6.86 2.93 1.40
N ALA A 13 -7.56 2.18 0.54
CA ALA A 13 -8.55 2.76 -0.38
C ALA A 13 -9.83 3.18 0.34
N MET A 14 -10.14 2.57 1.48
CA MET A 14 -11.35 2.80 2.26
C MET A 14 -11.18 3.88 3.34
N VAL A 15 -9.93 4.23 3.68
CA VAL A 15 -9.63 5.33 4.60
C VAL A 15 -9.96 6.68 3.94
N ASN A 16 -10.99 7.35 4.45
CA ASN A 16 -11.38 8.70 4.06
C ASN A 16 -10.65 9.77 4.88
N ASN A 17 -9.69 10.46 4.25
CA ASN A 17 -8.87 11.48 4.90
C ASN A 17 -9.66 12.71 5.38
N SER A 18 -10.82 13.01 4.80
CA SER A 18 -11.62 14.19 5.17
C SER A 18 -12.48 13.99 6.42
N GLN A 19 -12.59 12.75 6.90
CA GLN A 19 -13.47 12.37 8.02
C GLN A 19 -12.73 11.53 9.08
N ILE A 20 -11.39 11.54 9.06
CA ILE A 20 -10.59 10.74 9.99
C ILE A 20 -10.62 11.38 11.38
N THR A 21 -11.20 10.68 12.36
CA THR A 21 -11.15 11.09 13.78
C THR A 21 -9.85 10.62 14.42
N ASN A 22 -9.50 11.17 15.58
CA ASN A 22 -8.32 10.75 16.33
C ASN A 22 -8.44 9.29 16.80
N GLU A 23 -9.62 8.86 17.20
CA GLU A 23 -9.89 7.49 17.64
C GLU A 23 -9.68 6.51 16.48
N TYR A 24 -10.20 6.84 15.29
CA TYR A 24 -10.01 6.00 14.11
C TYR A 24 -8.55 6.01 13.64
N LEU A 25 -7.87 7.14 13.74
CA LEU A 25 -6.43 7.24 13.46
C LEU A 25 -5.61 6.35 14.40
N SER A 26 -5.86 6.43 15.72
CA SER A 26 -5.22 5.57 16.71
C SER A 26 -5.49 4.10 16.46
N TYR A 27 -6.73 3.76 16.07
CA TYR A 27 -7.08 2.40 15.67
C TYR A 27 -6.27 1.93 14.46
N LEU A 28 -6.20 2.72 13.38
CA LEU A 28 -5.41 2.41 12.18
C LEU A 28 -3.91 2.22 12.50
N ILE A 29 -3.34 3.06 13.37
CA ILE A 29 -1.95 2.91 13.83
C ILE A 29 -1.77 1.58 14.56
N SER A 30 -2.71 1.20 15.43
CA SER A 30 -2.62 -0.02 16.25
C SER A 30 -2.64 -1.32 15.44
N ILE A 31 -3.41 -1.35 14.34
CA ILE A 31 -3.50 -2.52 13.45
C ILE A 31 -2.44 -2.53 12.35
N GLY A 32 -1.74 -1.41 12.16
CA GLY A 32 -0.63 -1.28 11.23
C GLY A 32 -1.04 -1.22 9.75
N PRO A 33 -0.06 -1.23 8.83
CA PRO A 33 -0.31 -1.18 7.40
C PRO A 33 -1.06 -2.43 6.91
N CYS A 34 -1.91 -2.26 5.90
CA CYS A 34 -2.58 -3.39 5.26
C CYS A 34 -1.58 -4.17 4.40
N GLN A 35 -1.01 -5.24 4.97
CA GLN A 35 0.01 -6.09 4.33
C GLN A 35 -0.42 -7.57 4.32
N PRO A 36 -1.51 -7.93 3.61
CA PRO A 36 -1.89 -9.33 3.47
C PRO A 36 -0.80 -10.13 2.74
N LEU A 37 -0.64 -11.38 3.14
CA LEU A 37 0.12 -12.37 2.39
C LEU A 37 -0.76 -13.01 1.31
N PRO A 38 -0.18 -13.68 0.29
CA PRO A 38 -0.96 -14.45 -0.68
C PRO A 38 -1.98 -15.39 -0.02
N SER A 39 -1.60 -16.04 1.08
CA SER A 39 -2.47 -16.94 1.86
C SER A 39 -3.70 -16.26 2.46
N ASN A 40 -3.67 -14.94 2.67
CA ASN A 40 -4.81 -14.19 3.17
C ASN A 40 -5.77 -13.78 2.04
N MET A 41 -5.33 -13.77 0.79
CA MET A 41 -6.11 -13.34 -0.37
C MET A 41 -7.05 -14.43 -0.90
N PRO A 42 -8.17 -14.07 -1.56
CA PRO A 42 -9.01 -15.03 -2.28
C PRO A 42 -8.20 -15.86 -3.27
N GLY A 43 -8.40 -17.18 -3.29
CA GLY A 43 -7.63 -18.08 -4.16
C GLY A 43 -6.15 -18.21 -3.77
N LYS A 44 -5.76 -17.75 -2.58
CA LYS A 44 -4.38 -17.78 -2.05
C LYS A 44 -3.36 -17.08 -2.96
N MET A 45 -3.80 -16.06 -3.71
CA MET A 45 -2.95 -15.30 -4.63
C MET A 45 -3.42 -13.85 -4.76
N PHE A 46 -2.51 -12.96 -5.15
CA PHE A 46 -2.89 -11.60 -5.53
C PHE A 46 -3.57 -11.58 -6.92
N PRO A 47 -4.48 -10.63 -7.16
CA PRO A 47 -5.08 -10.42 -8.47
C PRO A 47 -4.04 -10.26 -9.58
N LYS A 48 -4.36 -10.83 -10.74
CA LYS A 48 -3.56 -10.72 -11.96
C LYS A 48 -4.19 -9.71 -12.90
N ARG A 49 -3.37 -8.90 -13.57
CA ARG A 49 -3.80 -7.92 -14.57
C ARG A 49 -2.87 -7.91 -15.78
N LYS A 50 -3.41 -7.63 -16.97
CA LYS A 50 -2.62 -7.48 -18.20
C LYS A 50 -2.04 -6.06 -18.27
N GLN A 51 -0.72 -5.94 -18.40
CA GLN A 51 0.01 -4.69 -18.60
C GLN A 51 1.03 -4.89 -19.72
N ASN A 52 0.96 -4.09 -20.79
CA ASN A 52 1.86 -4.19 -21.94
C ASN A 52 1.98 -5.63 -22.47
N ASN A 53 0.83 -6.29 -22.67
CA ASN A 53 0.71 -7.69 -23.09
C ASN A 53 1.28 -8.75 -22.15
N ILE A 54 1.78 -8.38 -20.96
CA ILE A 54 2.28 -9.28 -19.93
C ILE A 54 1.30 -9.33 -18.77
N VAL A 55 1.01 -10.52 -18.24
CA VAL A 55 0.22 -10.67 -17.02
C VAL A 55 1.12 -10.40 -15.81
N ARG A 56 0.74 -9.43 -14.98
CA ARG A 56 1.45 -9.02 -13.76
C ARG A 56 0.51 -9.03 -12.56
N SER A 57 1.07 -9.17 -11.37
CA SER A 57 0.35 -9.09 -10.10
C SER A 57 1.21 -8.39 -9.07
N PHE A 58 0.59 -7.98 -7.96
CA PHE A 58 1.34 -7.64 -6.76
C PHE A 58 2.12 -8.88 -6.25
N ASN A 59 3.22 -8.62 -5.54
CA ASN A 59 4.02 -9.62 -4.84
C ASN A 59 4.38 -9.06 -3.45
N ASP A 60 4.25 -9.86 -2.40
CA ASP A 60 4.48 -9.46 -1.02
C ASP A 60 5.95 -9.08 -0.72
N SER A 61 6.90 -9.45 -1.59
CA SER A 61 8.28 -8.93 -1.54
C SER A 61 8.35 -7.39 -1.62
N TYR A 62 7.35 -6.72 -2.20
CA TYR A 62 7.31 -5.25 -2.24
C TYR A 62 7.16 -4.61 -0.85
N TYR A 63 6.73 -5.37 0.16
CA TYR A 63 6.76 -4.92 1.56
C TYR A 63 8.18 -4.86 2.14
N TYR A 64 9.21 -5.27 1.39
CA TYR A 64 10.59 -5.32 1.85
C TYR A 64 11.54 -4.59 0.89
N LYS A 65 12.58 -4.01 1.47
CA LYS A 65 13.72 -3.42 0.76
C LYS A 65 14.97 -4.23 1.08
N ILE A 66 15.79 -4.46 0.06
CA ILE A 66 17.13 -5.02 0.23
C ILE A 66 18.13 -3.86 0.32
N LEU A 67 18.94 -3.84 1.37
CA LEU A 67 19.99 -2.85 1.59
C LEU A 67 21.30 -3.26 0.90
N PRO A 68 22.28 -2.35 0.74
CA PRO A 68 23.57 -2.65 0.11
C PRO A 68 24.35 -3.79 0.81
N ASP A 69 24.17 -3.94 2.11
CA ASP A 69 24.74 -5.03 2.93
C ASP A 69 23.97 -6.36 2.79
N LYS A 70 22.99 -6.42 1.87
CA LYS A 70 22.10 -7.55 1.60
C LYS A 70 21.09 -7.85 2.73
N SER A 71 21.03 -7.03 3.76
CA SER A 71 19.98 -7.15 4.78
C SER A 71 18.62 -6.70 4.23
N THR A 72 17.54 -7.24 4.80
CA THR A 72 16.17 -6.90 4.40
C THR A 72 15.49 -6.05 5.47
N VAL A 73 14.94 -4.92 5.07
CA VAL A 73 14.14 -4.04 5.93
C VAL A 73 12.69 -4.04 5.46
N ARG A 74 11.74 -4.19 6.39
CA ARG A 74 10.32 -4.10 6.08
C ARG A 74 9.91 -2.63 5.90
N ARG A 75 9.22 -2.34 4.80
CA ARG A 75 8.54 -1.06 4.56
C ARG A 75 7.24 -1.03 5.34
N THR A 76 7.25 -0.44 6.53
CA THR A 76 6.06 -0.27 7.38
C THR A 76 5.05 0.74 6.81
N TRP A 77 5.46 1.53 5.81
CA TRP A 77 4.61 2.52 5.15
C TRP A 77 3.87 1.99 3.91
N VAL A 78 4.26 0.84 3.36
CA VAL A 78 3.60 0.25 2.17
C VAL A 78 2.34 -0.48 2.62
N SER A 79 1.18 -0.05 2.12
CA SER A 79 -0.10 -0.75 2.33
C SER A 79 -0.70 -1.16 0.99
N TYR A 80 -1.07 -2.42 0.84
CA TYR A 80 -1.84 -2.90 -0.30
C TYR A 80 -3.34 -2.77 0.00
N SER A 81 -4.12 -2.43 -1.02
CA SER A 81 -5.58 -2.37 -0.98
C SER A 81 -6.17 -3.59 -1.68
N PRO A 82 -6.72 -4.56 -0.91
CA PRO A 82 -7.42 -5.70 -1.48
C PRO A 82 -8.68 -5.32 -2.24
N SER A 83 -9.33 -4.20 -1.89
CA SER A 83 -10.57 -3.78 -2.55
C SER A 83 -10.38 -3.27 -3.98
N ILE A 84 -9.24 -2.63 -4.29
CA ILE A 84 -9.00 -2.02 -5.61
C ILE A 84 -7.70 -2.46 -6.29
N ASP A 85 -7.01 -3.45 -5.74
CA ASP A 85 -5.74 -4.00 -6.25
C ASP A 85 -4.69 -2.89 -6.45
N ARG A 86 -4.36 -2.12 -5.41
CA ARG A 86 -3.36 -1.01 -5.49
C ARG A 86 -2.49 -0.92 -4.24
N VAL A 87 -1.27 -0.42 -4.41
CA VAL A 87 -0.36 -0.07 -3.32
C VAL A 87 -0.44 1.41 -2.99
N PHE A 88 -0.45 1.72 -1.70
CA PHE A 88 -0.47 3.06 -1.13
C PHE A 88 0.71 3.26 -0.18
N CYS A 89 1.08 4.53 0.01
CA CYS A 89 1.85 4.95 1.17
C CYS A 89 0.90 5.38 2.28
N ILE A 90 0.76 4.56 3.33
CA ILE A 90 -0.19 4.84 4.42
C ILE A 90 0.29 5.99 5.30
N THR A 91 1.60 6.12 5.53
CA THR A 91 2.17 7.20 6.34
C THR A 91 1.90 8.56 5.69
N CYS A 92 2.22 8.72 4.40
CA CYS A 92 1.94 9.97 3.69
C CYS A 92 0.43 10.21 3.50
N LYS A 93 -0.39 9.15 3.38
CA LYS A 93 -1.84 9.30 3.30
C LYS A 93 -2.43 9.85 4.61
N LEU A 94 -1.98 9.36 5.77
CA LEU A 94 -2.50 9.77 7.08
C LEU A 94 -1.86 11.09 7.55
N PHE A 95 -0.52 11.15 7.53
CA PHE A 95 0.28 12.19 8.19
C PHE A 95 1.01 13.12 7.22
N GLY A 96 0.96 12.86 5.92
CA GLY A 96 1.69 13.66 4.94
C GLY A 96 1.28 15.13 4.91
N THR A 97 2.22 15.98 4.50
CA THR A 97 1.94 17.39 4.18
C THR A 97 0.90 17.50 3.06
N THR A 98 0.37 18.69 2.79
CA THR A 98 -0.53 18.92 1.64
C THR A 98 0.07 18.41 0.33
N LYS A 99 1.40 18.53 0.16
CA LYS A 99 2.12 18.00 -1.00
C LYS A 99 2.27 16.47 -0.94
N GLY A 100 2.69 15.93 0.19
CA GLY A 100 2.80 14.48 0.40
C GLY A 100 1.48 13.73 0.19
N LYS A 101 0.35 14.30 0.64
CA LYS A 101 -1.01 13.77 0.42
C LYS A 101 -1.48 13.85 -1.03
N ARG A 102 -0.87 14.70 -1.87
CA ARG A 102 -1.17 14.80 -3.31
C ARG A 102 -0.38 13.79 -4.15
N ASN A 103 0.69 13.20 -3.60
CA ASN A 103 1.46 12.14 -4.27
C ASN A 103 0.53 10.98 -4.68
N THR A 104 0.81 10.36 -5.82
CA THR A 104 0.02 9.24 -6.36
C THR A 104 -0.12 8.09 -5.35
N LEU A 105 0.97 7.69 -4.69
CA LEU A 105 0.96 6.61 -3.69
C LEU A 105 0.09 6.95 -2.47
N SER A 106 0.06 8.20 -2.03
CA SER A 106 -0.75 8.62 -0.88
C SER A 106 -2.23 8.75 -1.25
N ARG A 107 -2.51 9.31 -2.44
CA ARG A 107 -3.86 9.75 -2.82
C ARG A 107 -4.70 8.67 -3.49
N LYS A 108 -4.14 8.03 -4.51
CA LYS A 108 -4.86 7.11 -5.42
C LYS A 108 -4.34 5.69 -5.39
N GLY A 109 -3.15 5.50 -4.81
CA GLY A 109 -2.37 4.29 -4.94
C GLY A 109 -1.94 4.03 -6.39
N THR A 110 -1.18 2.97 -6.60
CA THR A 110 -0.79 2.50 -7.93
C THR A 110 -0.84 0.98 -8.01
N ASN A 111 -1.15 0.46 -9.19
CA ASN A 111 -1.07 -0.96 -9.53
C ASN A 111 -0.25 -1.20 -10.78
N ASP A 112 0.63 -0.27 -11.07
CA ASP A 112 1.58 -0.44 -12.14
C ASP A 112 2.75 -1.30 -11.66
N TRP A 113 2.50 -2.61 -11.67
CA TRP A 113 3.39 -3.67 -11.22
C TRP A 113 4.66 -3.77 -12.06
N GLN A 114 4.70 -3.18 -13.26
CA GLN A 114 5.91 -3.14 -14.07
C GLN A 114 6.98 -2.25 -13.43
N TYR A 115 6.59 -1.13 -12.83
CA TYR A 115 7.52 -0.13 -12.28
C TYR A 115 7.31 0.11 -10.79
N ILE A 116 6.63 -0.80 -10.09
CA ILE A 116 6.31 -0.62 -8.67
C ILE A 116 7.58 -0.51 -7.81
N SER A 117 8.59 -1.36 -8.02
CA SER A 117 9.85 -1.30 -7.27
C SER A 117 10.54 0.05 -7.40
N THR A 118 10.64 0.56 -8.63
CA THR A 118 11.21 1.88 -8.90
C THR A 118 10.44 2.98 -8.18
N ARG A 119 9.10 2.97 -8.28
CA ARG A 119 8.26 3.97 -7.62
C ARG A 119 8.35 3.94 -6.10
N LEU A 120 8.46 2.75 -5.50
CA LEU A 120 8.64 2.64 -4.06
C LEU A 120 9.99 3.21 -3.62
N ASN A 121 11.06 2.92 -4.36
CA ASN A 121 12.40 3.45 -4.10
C ASN A 121 12.50 4.97 -4.29
N GLU A 122 11.87 5.50 -5.34
CA GLU A 122 11.81 6.95 -5.58
C GLU A 122 11.00 7.67 -4.50
N HIS A 123 9.87 7.09 -4.08
CA HIS A 123 9.03 7.68 -3.04
C HIS A 123 9.73 7.73 -1.69
N GLU A 124 10.34 6.62 -1.25
CA GLU A 124 11.03 6.56 0.04
C GLU A 124 12.28 7.46 0.09
N SER A 125 12.83 7.84 -1.07
CA SER A 125 13.96 8.76 -1.18
C SER A 125 13.53 10.23 -1.33
N SER A 126 12.23 10.51 -1.40
CA SER A 126 11.70 11.86 -1.63
C SER A 126 11.57 12.65 -0.32
N ILE A 127 11.79 13.96 -0.39
CA ILE A 127 11.69 14.84 0.79
C ILE A 127 10.27 14.95 1.37
N ASP A 128 9.25 14.58 0.59
CA ASP A 128 7.85 14.64 1.01
C ASP A 128 7.39 13.35 1.74
N HIS A 129 8.25 12.32 1.79
CA HIS A 129 8.04 11.08 2.52
C HIS A 129 8.57 11.20 3.95
#